data_AF-A0A483AF58-F1
#
_entry.id   AF-A0A483AF58-F1
#
_cell.length_a   1.000
_cell.length_b   1.000
_cell.length_c   1.000
_cell.angle_alpha   90.00
_cell.angle_beta   90.00
_cell.angle_gamma   90.00
#
_symmetry.space_group_name_H-M   'P 1'
#
loop_
_entity.id
_entity.type
_entity.pdbx_description
1 polymer ?
#
loop_
_entity_poly.entity_id
_entity_poly.type
_entity_poly.pdbx_seq_one_letter_code
_entity_poly.pdbx_strand_id
1 'polypeptide(L)'
;MNYLKDYFFRQVAVQNKTIFGTQTNRYFDELTSSYIIEITVKGLAKENLDISTKNNMIHINGNVQKIEKTANSSHTSSSQFSQSYSLPNNADKNSISTKFKKGMLIISIPKKGS
;
A
#
# COMPACT_ATOMS: atom_id res chain seq x y z
N MET A 1 10.08 -17.78 -20.49
CA MET A 1 10.26 -16.30 -20.38
C MET A 1 8.98 -15.69 -19.83
N ASN A 2 8.93 -15.32 -18.55
CA ASN A 2 7.71 -14.87 -17.87
C ASN A 2 7.85 -13.39 -17.43
N TYR A 3 8.08 -12.52 -18.41
CA TYR A 3 8.38 -11.09 -18.21
C TYR A 3 7.29 -10.32 -17.45
N LEU A 4 6.05 -10.81 -17.42
CA LEU A 4 4.94 -10.16 -16.72
C LEU A 4 5.04 -10.26 -15.19
N LYS A 5 5.69 -11.31 -14.67
CA LYS A 5 5.93 -11.43 -13.22
C LYS A 5 6.96 -10.39 -12.77
N ASP A 6 8.03 -10.20 -13.54
CA ASP A 6 9.19 -9.39 -13.15
C ASP A 6 8.89 -7.88 -13.02
N TYR A 7 7.96 -7.33 -13.82
CA TYR A 7 7.59 -5.92 -13.72
C TYR A 7 6.78 -5.58 -12.47
N PHE A 8 6.00 -6.53 -11.94
CA PHE A 8 5.26 -6.32 -10.70
C PHE A 8 6.20 -6.22 -9.49
N PHE A 9 7.32 -6.95 -9.52
CA PHE A 9 8.25 -6.99 -8.40
C PHE A 9 9.24 -5.83 -8.33
N ARG A 10 9.41 -5.04 -9.39
CA ARG A 10 10.31 -3.86 -9.39
C ARG A 10 9.82 -2.80 -8.40
N GLN A 11 10.55 -2.63 -7.29
CA GLN A 11 10.34 -1.57 -6.32
C GLN A 11 10.97 -0.27 -6.81
N VAL A 12 10.23 0.84 -6.72
CA VAL A 12 10.83 2.15 -6.43
C VAL A 12 10.44 2.46 -5.00
N ALA A 13 11.18 1.89 -4.04
CA ALA A 13 11.01 2.21 -2.64
C ALA A 13 11.94 3.38 -2.31
N VAL A 14 11.41 4.60 -2.23
CA VAL A 14 12.12 5.67 -1.52
C VAL A 14 11.92 5.41 -0.03
N GLN A 15 12.83 4.61 0.54
CA GLN A 15 12.84 4.26 1.95
C GLN A 15 13.25 5.48 2.77
N ASN A 16 12.31 6.39 3.04
CA ASN A 16 12.45 7.27 4.19
C ASN A 16 12.31 6.38 5.44
N LYS A 17 13.35 6.35 6.28
CA LYS A 17 13.41 5.59 7.54
C LYS A 17 12.20 5.98 8.40
N THR A 18 11.14 5.20 8.34
CA THR A 18 9.85 5.49 8.98
C THR A 18 9.69 4.62 10.21
N ILE A 19 9.16 5.20 11.28
CA ILE A 19 8.84 4.52 12.55
C ILE A 19 7.78 3.40 12.41
N PHE A 20 7.23 3.20 11.21
CA PHE A 20 6.27 2.17 10.90
C PHE A 20 7.00 0.90 10.45
N GLY A 21 6.93 -0.15 11.27
CA GLY A 21 7.29 -1.50 10.81
C GLY A 21 6.29 -1.93 9.75
N THR A 22 6.73 -2.01 8.49
CA THR A 22 5.90 -2.51 7.39
C THR A 22 6.52 -3.74 6.77
N GLN A 23 5.67 -4.74 6.52
CA GLN A 23 6.01 -5.93 5.76
C GLN A 23 5.04 -6.01 4.59
N THR A 24 5.59 -6.04 3.38
CA THR A 24 4.80 -6.10 2.15
C THR A 24 5.02 -7.45 1.48
N ASN A 25 3.94 -8.18 1.25
CA ASN A 25 3.90 -9.34 0.37
C ASN A 25 3.13 -9.00 -0.90
N ARG A 26 3.58 -9.53 -2.03
CA ARG A 26 3.03 -9.22 -3.36
C ARG A 26 3.05 -10.48 -4.21
N TYR A 27 1.90 -10.87 -4.76
CA TYR A 27 1.80 -12.05 -5.61
C TYR A 27 0.61 -11.94 -6.57
N PHE A 28 0.52 -12.88 -7.51
CA PHE A 28 -0.65 -13.06 -8.36
C PHE A 28 -1.43 -14.27 -7.86
N ASP A 29 -2.71 -14.08 -7.54
CA ASP A 29 -3.63 -15.15 -7.17
C ASP A 29 -4.23 -15.73 -8.46
N GLU A 30 -3.86 -16.97 -8.77
CA GLU A 30 -4.31 -17.67 -9.98
C GLU A 30 -5.79 -18.07 -9.90
N LEU A 31 -6.33 -18.30 -8.71
CA LEU A 31 -7.72 -18.72 -8.52
C LEU A 31 -8.68 -17.56 -8.78
N THR A 32 -8.33 -16.37 -8.29
CA THR A 32 -9.14 -15.16 -8.49
C THR A 32 -8.66 -14.30 -9.65
N SER A 33 -7.64 -14.74 -10.39
CA SER A 33 -6.99 -13.99 -11.48
C SER A 33 -6.70 -12.53 -11.10
N SER A 34 -6.13 -12.32 -9.92
CA SER A 34 -5.95 -10.98 -9.33
C SER A 34 -4.52 -10.75 -8.84
N TYR A 35 -4.03 -9.51 -8.98
CA TYR A 35 -2.80 -9.04 -8.36
C TYR A 35 -3.09 -8.67 -6.90
N ILE A 36 -2.41 -9.33 -5.97
CA ILE A 36 -2.59 -9.13 -4.53
C ILE A 36 -1.39 -8.39 -3.95
N ILE A 37 -1.68 -7.38 -3.14
CA ILE A 37 -0.70 -6.64 -2.34
C ILE A 37 -1.17 -6.69 -0.89
N GLU A 38 -0.38 -7.30 -0.03
CA GLU A 38 -0.62 -7.38 1.40
C GLU A 38 0.40 -6.52 2.12
N ILE A 39 -0.06 -5.59 2.96
CA ILE A 39 0.79 -4.68 3.73
C ILE A 39 0.38 -4.81 5.19
N THR A 40 1.29 -5.33 6.01
CA THR A 40 1.12 -5.26 7.47
C THR A 40 1.58 -3.88 7.92
N VAL A 41 0.68 -3.14 8.56
CA VAL A 41 0.93 -1.75 8.98
C VAL A 41 0.73 -1.63 10.48
N LYS A 42 1.83 -1.58 11.25
CA LYS A 42 1.77 -1.39 12.70
C LYS A 42 1.70 0.12 13.01
N GLY A 43 0.69 0.53 13.78
CA GLY A 43 0.54 1.94 14.20
C GLY A 43 -0.14 2.84 13.18
N LEU A 44 -0.76 2.28 12.13
CA LEU A 44 -1.54 2.99 11.13
C LEU A 44 -2.96 2.40 11.08
N ALA A 45 -3.97 3.25 11.27
CA ALA A 45 -5.37 2.89 11.08
C ALA A 45 -5.77 3.02 9.61
N LYS A 46 -6.82 2.30 9.19
CA LYS A 46 -7.33 2.33 7.80
C LYS A 46 -7.65 3.75 7.33
N GLU A 47 -8.23 4.57 8.21
CA GLU A 47 -8.61 5.96 7.95
C GLU A 47 -7.43 6.89 7.68
N ASN A 48 -6.22 6.51 8.10
CA ASN A 48 -5.00 7.28 7.85
C ASN A 48 -4.29 6.86 6.56
N LEU A 49 -4.88 5.95 5.78
CA LEU A 49 -4.33 5.43 4.53
C LEU A 49 -5.12 5.98 3.33
N ASP A 50 -4.37 6.54 2.38
CA ASP A 50 -4.84 6.92 1.06
C ASP A 50 -4.30 5.93 0.03
N ILE A 51 -5.18 5.42 -0.82
CA ILE A 51 -4.84 4.47 -1.89
C ILE A 51 -5.33 5.05 -3.19
N SER A 52 -4.41 5.31 -4.11
CA SER A 52 -4.71 5.90 -5.41
C SER A 52 -3.96 5.18 -6.52
N THR A 53 -4.47 5.29 -7.75
CA THR A 53 -3.79 4.77 -8.94
C THR A 53 -3.51 5.87 -9.94
N LYS A 54 -2.26 5.97 -10.38
CA LYS A 54 -1.82 6.94 -11.39
C LYS A 54 -0.66 6.35 -12.19
N ASN A 55 -0.56 6.65 -13.49
CA ASN A 55 0.59 6.26 -14.32
C ASN A 55 0.98 4.77 -14.26
N ASN A 56 0.00 3.86 -14.29
CA ASN A 56 0.21 2.42 -14.12
C ASN A 56 0.89 2.04 -12.81
N MET A 57 0.72 2.85 -11.78
CA MET A 57 1.17 2.57 -10.43
C MET A 57 -0.02 2.62 -9.47
N ILE A 58 0.06 1.82 -8.42
CA ILE A 58 -0.72 2.03 -7.21
C ILE A 58 0.17 2.72 -6.18
N HIS A 59 -0.39 3.72 -5.53
CA HIS A 59 0.24 4.51 -4.49
C HIS A 59 -0.53 4.26 -3.19
N ILE A 60 0.19 3.88 -2.14
CA ILE A 60 -0.33 3.75 -0.78
C ILE A 60 0.41 4.77 0.07
N ASN A 61 -0.32 5.79 0.50
CA ASN A 61 0.19 6.84 1.38
C ASN A 61 -0.46 6.71 2.75
N GLY A 62 0.29 6.99 3.80
CA GLY A 62 -0.21 7.06 5.16
C GLY A 62 0.33 8.29 5.85
N ASN A 63 -0.47 8.92 6.71
CA ASN A 63 -0.02 10.03 7.53
C ASN A 63 -0.63 9.93 8.93
N VAL A 64 0.21 9.99 9.96
CA VAL A 64 -0.21 10.06 11.36
C VAL A 64 0.38 11.31 11.96
N GLN A 65 -0.50 12.20 12.42
CA GLN A 65 -0.10 13.35 13.23
C GLN A 65 -0.49 13.08 14.68
N LYS A 66 0.46 13.24 15.60
CA LYS A 66 0.23 13.10 17.04
C LYS A 66 0.54 14.42 17.72
N ILE A 67 -0.44 14.92 18.48
CA ILE A 67 -0.32 16.12 19.28
C ILE A 67 -0.31 15.69 20.75
N GLU A 68 0.79 15.95 21.44
CA GLU A 68 0.94 15.73 22.87
C GLU A 68 0.89 17.07 23.58
N LYS A 69 -0.14 17.28 24.42
CA LYS A 69 -0.28 18.47 25.25
C LYS A 69 0.20 18.15 26.66
N THR A 70 1.13 18.94 27.17
CA THR A 70 1.52 18.99 28.58
C THR A 70 1.01 20.29 29.21
N ALA A 71 1.07 20.41 30.54
CA ALA A 71 0.60 21.62 31.25
C ALA A 71 1.24 22.93 30.75
N ASN A 72 2.49 22.87 30.24
CA ASN A 72 3.27 24.05 29.86
C ASN A 72 3.69 24.07 28.37
N SER A 73 3.38 23.05 27.57
CA SER A 73 3.75 23.02 26.14
C SER A 73 2.91 22.04 25.32
N SER A 74 2.87 22.26 24.01
CA SER A 74 2.31 21.32 23.04
C SER A 74 3.42 20.83 22.11
N HIS A 75 3.55 19.53 21.94
CA HIS A 75 4.48 18.90 21.01
C HIS A 75 3.70 18.23 19.88
N THR A 76 4.04 18.53 18.63
CA THR A 76 3.42 17.93 17.46
C THR A 76 4.44 17.09 16.74
N SER A 77 4.14 15.80 16.53
CA SER A 77 4.92 14.91 15.68
C SER A 77 4.07 14.46 14.49
N SER A 78 4.72 14.27 13.35
CA SER A 78 4.09 13.76 12.12
C SER A 78 4.93 12.61 11.59
N SER A 79 4.27 11.57 11.10
CA SER A 79 4.93 10.42 10.52
C SER A 79 4.18 9.97 9.29
N GLN A 80 4.92 9.88 8.20
CA GLN A 80 4.39 9.57 6.88
C GLN A 80 4.83 8.18 6.45
N PHE A 81 4.00 7.53 5.66
CA PHE A 81 4.27 6.26 5.01
C PHE A 81 3.96 6.45 3.52
N SER A 82 4.83 5.98 2.63
CA SER A 82 4.54 6.01 1.20
C SER A 82 5.19 4.82 0.52
N GLN A 83 4.37 4.01 -0.14
CA GLN A 83 4.80 2.90 -0.97
C GLN A 83 4.10 2.99 -2.31
N SER A 84 4.81 2.66 -3.38
CA SER A 84 4.25 2.66 -4.73
C SER A 84 4.70 1.42 -5.49
N TYR A 85 3.77 0.83 -6.24
CA TYR A 85 4.00 -0.40 -6.97
C TYR A 85 3.51 -0.28 -8.41
N SER A 86 4.32 -0.73 -9.35
CA SER A 86 3.92 -0.87 -10.75
C SER A 86 2.81 -1.90 -10.88
N LEU A 87 1.77 -1.54 -11.61
CA LEU A 87 0.69 -2.41 -12.01
C LEU A 87 0.93 -2.90 -13.45
N PRO A 88 0.73 -4.19 -13.71
CA PRO A 88 0.75 -4.73 -15.07
C PRO A 88 -0.28 -4.06 -15.98
N ASN A 89 -0.02 -4.02 -17.29
CA ASN A 89 -0.90 -3.36 -18.27
C ASN A 89 -2.31 -3.98 -18.37
N ASN A 90 -2.38 -5.27 -18.04
CA ASN A 90 -3.60 -6.06 -17.98
C ASN A 90 -4.29 -6.00 -16.61
N ALA A 91 -3.84 -5.19 -15.66
CA ALA A 91 -4.56 -4.95 -14.41
C ALA A 91 -5.80 -4.08 -14.66
N ASP A 92 -6.95 -4.48 -14.12
CA ASP A 92 -8.17 -3.69 -14.13
C ASP A 92 -8.19 -2.73 -12.93
N LYS A 93 -7.78 -1.49 -13.20
CA LYS A 93 -7.66 -0.43 -12.19
C LYS A 93 -9.02 0.12 -11.75
N ASN A 94 -10.10 -0.17 -12.49
CA ASN A 94 -11.43 0.30 -12.17
C ASN A 94 -12.14 -0.61 -11.15
N SER A 95 -11.63 -1.83 -10.98
CA SER A 95 -12.24 -2.89 -10.14
C SER A 95 -11.38 -3.22 -8.92
N ILE A 96 -10.62 -2.24 -8.42
CA ILE A 96 -9.75 -2.43 -7.24
C ILE A 96 -10.62 -2.57 -5.99
N SER A 97 -10.31 -3.58 -5.18
CA SER A 97 -10.94 -3.78 -3.86
C SER A 97 -9.90 -3.79 -2.75
N THR A 98 -10.30 -3.30 -1.58
CA THR A 98 -9.43 -3.24 -0.39
C THR A 98 -10.13 -3.85 0.81
N LYS A 99 -9.35 -4.56 1.63
CA LYS A 99 -9.79 -5.10 2.92
C LYS A 99 -8.76 -4.74 3.97
N PHE A 100 -9.23 -4.35 5.16
CA PHE A 100 -8.36 -4.10 6.30
C PHE A 100 -8.79 -5.04 7.43
N LYS A 101 -7.92 -5.97 7.82
CA LYS A 101 -8.24 -6.96 8.85
C LYS A 101 -6.99 -7.27 9.67
N LYS A 102 -7.11 -7.21 11.00
CA LYS A 102 -6.03 -7.55 11.95
C LYS A 102 -4.70 -6.81 11.67
N GLY A 103 -4.77 -5.51 11.34
CA GLY A 103 -3.56 -4.69 11.08
C GLY A 103 -2.91 -4.92 9.71
N MET A 104 -3.59 -5.63 8.81
CA MET A 104 -3.13 -5.89 7.46
C MET A 104 -4.10 -5.29 6.44
N LEU A 105 -3.55 -4.47 5.55
CA LEU A 105 -4.21 -3.98 4.34
C LEU A 105 -3.99 -5.00 3.22
N ILE A 106 -5.07 -5.48 2.63
CA ILE A 106 -5.05 -6.37 1.46
C ILE A 106 -5.70 -5.60 0.32
N ILE A 107 -4.96 -5.44 -0.76
CA ILE A 107 -5.43 -4.82 -2.00
C ILE A 107 -5.49 -5.91 -3.05
N SER A 108 -6.65 -6.05 -3.69
CA SER A 108 -6.86 -6.96 -4.82
C SER A 108 -7.19 -6.16 -6.07
N ILE A 109 -6.38 -6.36 -7.10
CA ILE A 109 -6.57 -5.75 -8.43
C ILE A 109 -6.80 -6.87 -9.44
N PRO A 110 -8.04 -7.07 -9.93
CA PRO A 110 -8.33 -8.08 -10.94
C PRO A 110 -7.53 -7.86 -12.23
N LYS A 111 -7.32 -8.92 -13.00
CA LYS A 111 -6.86 -8.81 -14.37
C LYS A 111 -8.04 -8.48 -15.28
N LYS A 112 -7.86 -7.59 -16.26
CA LYS A 112 -8.86 -7.24 -17.28
C LYS A 112 -9.38 -8.49 -17.98
N GLY A 113 -10.70 -8.63 -18.04
CA GLY A 113 -11.39 -9.74 -18.69
C GLY A 113 -11.28 -11.08 -17.96
N SER A 114 -11.13 -11.04 -16.63
CA SER A 114 -11.28 -12.21 -15.75
C SER A 114 -12.74 -12.37 -15.32
#